data_AF-A0A9N9F6S5-F1
#
_entry.id   AF-A0A9N9F6S5-F1
#
_cell.length_a   1.000
_cell.length_b   1.000
_cell.length_c   1.000
_cell.angle_alpha   90.00
_cell.angle_beta   90.00
_cell.angle_gamma   90.00
#
_symmetry.space_group_name_H-M   'P 1'
#
loop_
_entity.id
_entity.type
_entity.pdbx_description
1 polymer ?
#
loop_
_entity_poly.entity_id
_entity_poly.type
_entity_poly.pdbx_seq_one_letter_code
_entity_poly.pdbx_strand_id
1 'polypeptide(L)'
;MDKCKTDFGNFAQQMTLDSNCRTDLQNVNPIASQAYVTFMSYEPLQTVGCSKNTNGTYCYVSALYNKKGIDLFLLPSGSVTPQTEELACTECNQKILNTYAAYDTNNALPLYQVFPPVRDQINQQCGADWVNSPANLVTNSIGRVEVGSILVKALIGVIGLLIASG
;
A
#
# COMPACT_ATOMS: atom_id res chain seq x y z
N MET A 1 3.71 0.92 21.86
CA MET A 1 4.32 0.62 20.55
C MET A 1 4.71 1.88 19.81
N ASP A 2 4.03 3.00 20.02
CA ASP A 2 4.25 4.28 19.32
C ASP A 2 5.67 4.81 19.41
N LYS A 3 6.34 4.67 20.57
CA LYS A 3 7.73 5.09 20.73
C LYS A 3 8.67 4.45 19.69
N CYS A 4 8.55 3.15 19.46
CA CYS A 4 9.42 2.45 18.50
C CYS A 4 9.15 2.93 17.06
N LYS A 5 7.87 3.12 16.71
CA LYS A 5 7.49 3.69 15.41
C LYS A 5 8.13 5.07 15.21
N THR A 6 8.01 5.95 16.20
CA THR A 6 8.60 7.30 16.15
C THR A 6 10.12 7.25 16.06
N ASP A 7 10.79 6.46 16.89
CA ASP A 7 12.24 6.37 16.90
C ASP A 7 12.80 5.83 15.57
N PHE A 8 12.19 4.78 15.02
CA PHE A 8 12.63 4.21 13.74
C PHE A 8 12.39 5.18 12.57
N GLY A 9 11.26 5.91 12.56
CA GLY A 9 11.04 7.00 11.61
C GLY A 9 12.10 8.11 11.72
N ASN A 10 12.46 8.49 12.96
CA ASN A 10 13.50 9.48 13.20
C ASN A 10 14.88 9.00 12.75
N PHE A 11 15.22 7.72 12.94
CA PHE A 11 16.47 7.16 12.45
C PHE A 11 16.54 7.18 10.93
N ALA A 12 15.47 6.78 10.24
CA ALA A 12 15.40 6.86 8.79
C ALA A 12 15.64 8.29 8.28
N GLN A 13 15.00 9.29 8.90
CA GLN A 13 15.21 10.70 8.55
C GLN A 13 16.66 11.14 8.81
N GLN A 14 17.24 10.79 9.95
CA GLN A 14 18.62 11.13 10.27
C GLN A 14 19.62 10.54 9.28
N MET A 15 19.38 9.34 8.74
CA MET A 15 20.26 8.75 7.71
C MET A 15 20.32 9.58 6.44
N THR A 16 19.30 10.39 6.14
CA THR A 16 19.27 11.29 4.98
C THR A 16 20.08 12.58 5.18
N LEU A 17 20.75 12.79 6.32
CA LEU A 17 21.59 13.96 6.57
C LEU A 17 23.02 13.79 6.04
N ASP A 18 23.63 14.87 5.55
CA ASP A 18 25.02 14.86 5.02
C ASP A 18 26.02 14.35 6.05
N SER A 19 25.84 14.72 7.32
CA SER A 19 26.71 14.32 8.42
C SER A 19 26.63 12.83 8.77
N ASN A 20 25.67 12.11 8.20
CA ASN A 20 25.34 10.73 8.53
C ASN A 20 25.55 9.83 7.30
N CYS A 21 24.48 9.31 6.70
CA CYS A 21 24.55 8.29 5.66
C CYS A 21 24.12 8.79 4.27
N ARG A 22 23.91 10.10 4.06
CA ARG A 22 23.36 10.59 2.77
C ARG A 22 24.19 10.13 1.57
N THR A 23 25.51 10.31 1.62
CA THR A 23 26.42 9.91 0.53
C THR A 23 26.36 8.40 0.29
N ASP A 24 26.31 7.60 1.35
CA ASP A 24 26.21 6.16 1.24
C ASP A 24 24.88 5.72 0.62
N LEU A 25 23.77 6.39 0.99
CA LEU A 25 22.46 6.15 0.38
C LEU A 25 22.44 6.52 -1.11
N GLN A 26 23.05 7.65 -1.47
CA GLN A 26 23.16 8.09 -2.87
C GLN A 26 24.00 7.11 -3.72
N ASN A 27 25.04 6.53 -3.12
CA ASN A 27 25.89 5.53 -3.76
C ASN A 27 25.31 4.10 -3.66
N VAL A 28 24.08 3.94 -3.14
CA VAL A 28 23.42 2.64 -2.97
C VAL A 28 24.30 1.66 -2.17
N ASN A 29 24.99 2.16 -1.14
CA ASN A 29 25.75 1.32 -0.24
C ASN A 29 24.82 0.28 0.39
N PRO A 30 25.13 -1.03 0.34
CA PRO A 30 24.20 -2.07 0.72
C PRO A 30 23.84 -2.04 2.21
N ILE A 31 24.77 -1.64 3.09
CA ILE A 31 24.53 -1.59 4.54
C ILE A 31 23.64 -0.40 4.87
N ALA A 32 23.96 0.79 4.35
CA ALA A 32 23.16 1.99 4.58
C ALA A 32 21.75 1.84 3.99
N SER A 33 21.65 1.31 2.78
CA SER A 33 20.37 1.08 2.10
C SER A 33 19.50 0.09 2.87
N GLN A 34 20.07 -1.05 3.31
CA GLN A 34 19.34 -2.04 4.09
C GLN A 34 18.87 -1.48 5.44
N ALA A 35 19.69 -0.71 6.14
CA ALA A 35 19.31 -0.08 7.40
C ALA A 35 18.18 0.94 7.21
N TYR A 36 18.29 1.80 6.19
CA TYR A 36 17.24 2.78 5.86
C TYR A 36 15.91 2.10 5.54
N VAL A 37 15.92 1.07 4.68
CA VAL A 37 14.74 0.25 4.37
C VAL A 37 14.16 -0.36 5.63
N THR A 38 14.98 -1.00 6.46
CA THR A 38 14.53 -1.65 7.71
C THR A 38 13.84 -0.65 8.64
N PHE A 39 14.36 0.57 8.76
CA PHE A 39 13.74 1.61 9.57
C PHE A 39 12.40 2.08 9.00
N MET A 40 12.32 2.31 7.68
CA MET A 40 11.08 2.70 7.00
C MET A 40 10.00 1.60 7.05
N SER A 41 10.41 0.33 7.05
CA SER A 41 9.50 -0.82 7.04
C SER A 41 8.99 -1.24 8.42
N TYR A 42 9.48 -0.63 9.52
CA TYR A 42 9.18 -1.07 10.88
C TYR A 42 7.67 -1.10 11.18
N GLU A 43 6.96 -0.03 10.87
CA GLU A 43 5.53 0.09 11.17
C GLU A 43 4.68 -0.99 10.46
N PRO A 44 4.74 -1.16 9.13
CA PRO A 44 3.97 -2.20 8.47
C PRO A 44 4.35 -3.60 8.96
N LEU A 45 5.64 -3.88 9.20
CA LEU A 45 6.10 -5.16 9.74
C LEU A 45 5.57 -5.46 11.14
N GLN A 46 5.63 -4.47 12.02
CA GLN A 46 5.11 -4.59 13.38
C GLN A 46 3.60 -4.83 13.38
N THR A 47 2.87 -4.13 12.51
CA THR A 47 1.40 -4.27 12.39
C THR A 47 1.02 -5.68 11.94
N VAL A 48 1.67 -6.22 10.91
CA VAL A 48 1.36 -7.57 10.42
C VAL A 48 1.90 -8.66 11.35
N GLY A 49 3.01 -8.43 12.04
CA GLY A 49 3.56 -9.35 13.03
C GLY A 49 2.61 -9.61 14.20
N CYS A 50 1.77 -8.64 14.52
CA CYS A 50 0.72 -8.78 15.53
C CYS A 50 -0.58 -9.43 15.00
N SER A 51 -0.69 -9.72 13.71
CA SER A 51 -1.91 -10.31 13.14
C SER A 51 -2.09 -11.77 13.54
N LYS A 52 -3.34 -12.11 13.86
CA LYS A 52 -3.80 -13.44 14.23
C LYS A 52 -4.98 -13.84 13.35
N ASN A 53 -5.15 -15.14 13.14
CA ASN A 53 -6.37 -15.69 12.54
C ASN A 53 -7.53 -15.73 13.56
N THR A 54 -8.70 -16.12 13.07
CA THR A 54 -9.93 -16.35 13.85
C THR A 54 -9.76 -17.26 15.07
N ASN A 55 -8.83 -18.22 15.01
CA ASN A 55 -8.52 -19.13 16.12
C ASN A 55 -7.50 -18.56 17.12
N GLY A 56 -7.02 -17.32 16.90
CA GLY A 56 -6.05 -16.64 17.76
C GLY A 56 -4.58 -17.01 17.50
N THR A 57 -4.29 -17.84 16.50
CA THR A 57 -2.92 -18.18 16.10
C THR A 57 -2.30 -17.04 15.31
N TYR A 58 -1.05 -16.67 15.63
CA TYR A 58 -0.32 -15.66 14.88
C TYR A 58 -0.14 -16.07 13.42
N CYS A 59 -0.40 -15.14 12.52
CA CYS A 59 -0.30 -15.39 11.09
C CYS A 59 1.12 -15.74 10.64
N TYR A 60 2.13 -15.18 11.30
CA TYR A 60 3.52 -15.57 11.10
C TYR A 60 3.76 -17.06 11.42
N VAL A 61 3.20 -17.55 12.53
CA VAL A 61 3.30 -18.97 12.91
C VAL A 61 2.59 -19.86 11.89
N SER A 62 1.39 -19.47 11.44
CA SER A 62 0.68 -20.20 10.40
C SER A 62 1.43 -20.22 9.06
N ALA A 63 2.07 -19.11 8.67
CA ALA A 63 2.85 -19.02 7.45
C ALA A 63 4.08 -19.93 7.48
N LEU A 64 4.82 -19.92 8.59
CA LEU A 64 5.96 -20.82 8.80
C LEU A 64 5.55 -22.30 8.79
N TYR A 65 4.51 -22.65 9.53
CA TYR A 65 4.08 -24.04 9.68
C TYR A 65 3.57 -24.63 8.36
N ASN A 66 2.75 -23.87 7.64
CA ASN A 66 2.15 -24.33 6.38
C ASN A 66 3.05 -24.09 5.16
N LYS A 67 4.16 -23.37 5.32
CA LYS A 67 5.04 -22.90 4.24
C LYS A 67 4.27 -22.16 3.15
N LYS A 68 3.41 -21.23 3.58
CA LYS A 68 2.56 -20.42 2.69
C LYS A 68 2.58 -18.97 3.13
N GLY A 69 2.91 -18.07 2.21
CA GLY A 69 2.87 -16.62 2.45
C GLY A 69 3.94 -16.10 3.40
N ILE A 70 5.03 -16.83 3.65
CA ILE A 70 6.11 -16.34 4.53
C ILE A 70 6.79 -15.09 3.95
N ASP A 71 6.93 -15.04 2.62
CA ASP A 71 7.48 -13.89 1.90
C ASP A 71 6.66 -12.61 2.07
N LEU A 72 5.39 -12.69 2.46
CA LEU A 72 4.59 -11.51 2.79
C LEU A 72 5.21 -10.71 3.94
N PHE A 73 5.92 -11.35 4.85
CA PHE A 73 6.62 -10.67 5.94
C PHE A 73 7.92 -9.99 5.51
N LEU A 74 8.34 -10.16 4.25
CA LEU A 74 9.48 -9.47 3.66
C LEU A 74 9.04 -8.35 2.71
N LEU A 75 7.77 -8.34 2.29
CA LEU A 75 7.23 -7.40 1.32
C LEU A 75 7.47 -5.90 1.68
N PRO A 76 7.38 -5.47 2.96
CA PRO A 76 7.65 -4.08 3.32
C PRO A 76 9.04 -3.58 3.00
N SER A 77 10.01 -4.49 2.79
CA SER A 77 11.37 -4.12 2.41
C SER A 77 11.48 -3.60 0.98
N GLY A 78 10.48 -3.86 0.13
CA GLY A 78 10.54 -3.51 -1.30
C GLY A 78 11.49 -4.39 -2.13
N SER A 79 12.15 -5.38 -1.52
CA SER A 79 13.19 -6.20 -2.19
C SER A 79 12.71 -7.57 -2.65
N VAL A 80 11.48 -7.97 -2.30
CA VAL A 80 10.94 -9.30 -2.58
C VAL A 80 9.61 -9.17 -3.30
N THR A 81 9.52 -9.77 -4.48
CA THR A 81 8.23 -10.10 -5.12
C THR A 81 7.92 -11.54 -4.72
N PRO A 82 6.92 -11.79 -3.86
CA PRO A 82 6.58 -13.13 -3.40
C PRO A 82 6.29 -14.04 -4.59
N GLN A 83 6.80 -15.28 -4.56
CA GLN A 83 6.40 -16.29 -5.51
C GLN A 83 4.93 -16.65 -5.25
N THR A 84 4.08 -16.51 -6.27
CA THR A 84 2.62 -16.55 -6.07
C THR A 84 2.07 -17.94 -5.83
N GLU A 85 2.82 -18.97 -6.21
CA GLU A 85 2.53 -20.36 -5.87
C GLU A 85 2.60 -20.61 -4.33
N GLU A 86 3.30 -19.74 -3.60
CA GLU A 86 3.38 -19.76 -2.15
C GLU A 86 2.31 -18.92 -1.47
N LEU A 87 1.65 -18.03 -2.21
CA LEU A 87 0.58 -17.17 -1.72
C LEU A 87 -0.76 -17.91 -1.77
N ALA A 88 -1.03 -18.71 -0.73
CA ALA A 88 -2.34 -19.34 -0.57
C ALA A 88 -3.41 -18.30 -0.16
N CYS A 89 -4.65 -18.48 -0.63
CA CYS A 89 -5.81 -17.64 -0.29
C CYS A 89 -6.32 -17.94 1.14
N THR A 90 -5.46 -17.72 2.13
CA THR A 90 -5.76 -17.96 3.55
C THR A 90 -6.23 -16.68 4.23
N GLU A 91 -7.00 -16.82 5.32
CA GLU A 91 -7.43 -15.69 6.16
C GLU A 91 -6.23 -14.81 6.59
N CYS A 92 -5.12 -15.43 6.97
CA CYS A 92 -3.93 -14.72 7.40
C CYS A 92 -3.29 -13.91 6.28
N ASN A 93 -3.14 -14.50 5.09
CA ASN A 93 -2.59 -13.78 3.94
C ASN A 93 -3.50 -12.61 3.54
N GLN A 94 -4.83 -12.80 3.63
CA GLN A 94 -5.80 -11.74 3.37
C GLN A 94 -5.59 -10.58 4.33
N LYS A 95 -5.49 -10.89 5.63
CA LYS A 95 -5.32 -9.89 6.69
C LYS A 95 -4.01 -9.11 6.56
N ILE A 96 -2.91 -9.81 6.25
CA ILE A 96 -1.60 -9.20 6.00
C ILE A 96 -1.68 -8.25 4.81
N LEU A 97 -2.19 -8.72 3.67
CA LEU A 97 -2.25 -7.93 2.44
C LEU A 97 -3.21 -6.73 2.54
N ASN A 98 -4.35 -6.87 3.22
CA ASN A 98 -5.23 -5.72 3.51
C ASN A 98 -4.55 -4.71 4.45
N THR A 99 -3.72 -5.17 5.38
CA THR A 99 -2.94 -4.26 6.23
C THR A 99 -1.94 -3.46 5.40
N TYR A 100 -1.22 -4.11 4.48
CA TYR A 100 -0.29 -3.42 3.58
C TYR A 100 -0.98 -2.47 2.61
N ALA A 101 -2.21 -2.75 2.23
CA ALA A 101 -3.00 -1.85 1.40
C ALA A 101 -3.23 -0.47 2.05
N ALA A 102 -3.20 -0.36 3.39
CA ALA A 102 -3.26 0.94 4.06
C ALA A 102 -2.04 1.84 3.82
N TYR A 103 -0.94 1.27 3.30
CA TYR A 103 0.32 1.96 3.03
C TYR A 103 0.55 2.18 1.52
N ASP A 104 -0.35 1.71 0.66
CA ASP A 104 -0.18 1.67 -0.79
C ASP A 104 -0.22 3.03 -1.49
N THR A 105 -0.50 4.10 -0.75
CA THR A 105 -0.46 5.49 -1.23
C THR A 105 0.79 6.26 -0.79
N ASN A 106 1.61 5.69 0.12
CA ASN A 106 2.79 6.35 0.64
C ASN A 106 4.04 5.96 -0.16
N ASN A 107 4.34 6.74 -1.20
CA ASN A 107 5.48 6.50 -2.09
C ASN A 107 6.87 6.66 -1.44
N ALA A 108 6.95 7.16 -0.20
CA ALA A 108 8.20 7.16 0.55
C ALA A 108 8.54 5.79 1.16
N LEU A 109 7.58 4.87 1.23
CA LEU A 109 7.82 3.50 1.73
C LEU A 109 8.31 2.58 0.62
N PRO A 110 9.32 1.72 0.86
CA PRO A 110 9.77 0.72 -0.10
C PRO A 110 8.63 -0.21 -0.57
N LEU A 111 7.68 -0.50 0.32
CA LEU A 111 6.48 -1.29 0.04
C LEU A 111 5.67 -0.78 -1.17
N TYR A 112 5.63 0.54 -1.40
CA TYR A 112 4.83 1.15 -2.47
C TYR A 112 5.21 0.62 -3.86
N GLN A 113 6.49 0.31 -4.08
CA GLN A 113 6.99 -0.12 -5.38
C GLN A 113 6.63 -1.57 -5.72
N VAL A 114 6.45 -2.42 -4.70
CA VAL A 114 6.24 -3.87 -4.87
C VAL A 114 4.82 -4.32 -4.59
N PHE A 115 4.07 -3.58 -3.78
CA PHE A 115 2.74 -4.02 -3.34
C PHE A 115 1.68 -4.05 -4.45
N PRO A 116 1.55 -3.04 -5.33
CA PRO A 116 0.51 -3.06 -6.37
C PRO A 116 0.51 -4.31 -7.26
N PRO A 117 1.64 -4.76 -7.86
CA PRO A 117 1.62 -5.97 -8.68
C PRO A 117 1.28 -7.22 -7.86
N VAL A 118 1.73 -7.31 -6.60
CA VAL A 118 1.41 -8.43 -5.70
C VAL A 118 -0.08 -8.49 -5.39
N ARG A 119 -0.69 -7.33 -5.09
CA ARG A 119 -2.14 -7.21 -4.86
C ARG A 119 -2.92 -7.66 -6.08
N ASP A 120 -2.57 -7.15 -7.26
CA ASP A 120 -3.31 -7.43 -8.49
C ASP A 120 -3.25 -8.91 -8.85
N GLN A 121 -2.07 -9.54 -8.69
CA GLN A 121 -1.90 -10.97 -8.92
C GLN A 121 -2.69 -11.83 -7.93
N ILE A 122 -2.73 -11.43 -6.66
CA ILE A 122 -3.53 -12.15 -5.65
C ILE A 122 -5.02 -12.02 -5.90
N ASN A 123 -5.51 -10.85 -6.31
CA ASN A 123 -6.91 -10.68 -6.66
C ASN A 123 -7.29 -11.52 -7.90
N GLN A 124 -6.36 -11.74 -8.84
CA GLN A 124 -6.59 -12.67 -9.94
C GLN A 124 -6.71 -14.13 -9.47
N GLN A 125 -5.91 -14.53 -8.47
CA GLN A 125 -5.88 -15.91 -7.98
C GLN A 125 -6.99 -16.23 -6.97
N CYS A 126 -7.28 -15.31 -6.05
CA CYS A 126 -8.16 -15.52 -4.88
C CYS A 126 -9.56 -14.92 -5.05
N GLY A 127 -9.79 -14.20 -6.14
CA GLY A 127 -11.06 -13.52 -6.44
C GLY A 127 -10.93 -11.99 -6.41
N ALA A 128 -11.77 -11.33 -7.21
CA ALA A 128 -11.83 -9.88 -7.25
C ALA A 128 -12.04 -9.31 -5.83
N ASP A 129 -11.35 -8.20 -5.54
CA ASP A 129 -11.42 -7.48 -4.26
C ASP A 129 -11.03 -8.30 -3.01
N TRP A 130 -10.31 -9.42 -3.17
CA TRP A 130 -9.84 -10.21 -2.04
C TRP A 130 -8.87 -9.41 -1.13
N VAL A 131 -8.00 -8.61 -1.73
CA VAL A 131 -7.27 -7.51 -1.08
C VAL A 131 -7.97 -6.20 -1.39
N ASN A 132 -8.54 -5.57 -0.37
CA ASN A 132 -9.17 -4.27 -0.48
C ASN A 132 -8.12 -3.18 -0.34
N SER A 133 -7.91 -2.39 -1.39
CA SER A 133 -7.22 -1.10 -1.26
C SER A 133 -8.20 -0.05 -0.73
N PRO A 134 -7.78 0.88 0.14
CA PRO A 134 -8.56 2.08 0.43
C PRO A 134 -9.02 2.82 -0.84
N ALA A 135 -8.24 2.74 -1.93
CA ALA A 135 -8.62 3.27 -3.24
C ALA A 135 -9.89 2.60 -3.82
N ASN A 136 -10.11 1.30 -3.55
CA ASN A 136 -11.29 0.54 -3.99
C ASN A 136 -12.51 0.79 -3.10
N LEU A 137 -12.32 1.30 -1.87
CA LEU A 137 -13.44 1.71 -1.00
C LEU A 137 -14.11 3.01 -1.48
N VAL A 138 -13.38 3.84 -2.22
CA VAL A 138 -13.92 5.06 -2.84
C VAL A 138 -14.82 4.72 -4.04
N THR A 139 -14.54 3.62 -4.76
CA THR A 139 -15.38 3.21 -5.90
C THR A 139 -16.68 2.49 -5.50
N ASN A 140 -16.74 1.87 -4.31
CA ASN A 140 -17.93 1.13 -3.85
C ASN A 140 -18.90 1.96 -2.98
N SER A 141 -18.58 3.23 -2.69
CA SER A 141 -19.45 4.14 -1.91
C SER A 141 -20.08 5.27 -2.73
N ILE A 142 -19.85 5.33 -4.05
CA ILE A 142 -20.60 6.22 -4.93
C ILE A 142 -21.81 5.44 -5.44
N GLY A 143 -22.89 5.44 -4.64
CA GLY A 143 -24.22 5.41 -5.25
C GLY A 143 -24.23 6.48 -6.34
N ARG A 144 -24.46 6.08 -7.59
CA ARG A 144 -24.48 6.96 -8.77
C ARG A 144 -25.35 8.19 -8.46
N VAL A 145 -24.73 9.30 -8.08
CA VAL A 145 -25.38 10.60 -8.18
C VAL A 145 -25.21 11.00 -9.63
N GLU A 146 -26.27 10.84 -10.42
CA GLU A 146 -26.35 11.48 -11.73
C GLU A 146 -26.22 12.98 -11.50
N VAL A 147 -25.03 13.52 -11.74
CA VAL A 147 -24.84 14.96 -11.85
C VAL A 147 -25.49 15.37 -13.17
N GLY A 148 -26.82 15.54 -13.13
CA GLY A 148 -27.58 16.17 -14.19
C GLY A 148 -26.93 17.50 -14.51
N SER A 149 -26.38 17.60 -15.72
CA SER A 149 -25.66 18.78 -16.21
C SER A 149 -26.62 19.96 -16.37
N ILE A 150 -26.89 20.69 -15.29
CA ILE A 150 -27.76 21.87 -15.30
C ILE A 150 -27.02 23.12 -15.85
N LEU A 151 -25.68 23.12 -15.92
CA LEU A 151 -24.91 24.33 -16.23
C LEU A 151 -24.54 24.56 -17.71
N VAL A 152 -24.79 23.60 -18.63
CA VAL A 152 -24.42 23.79 -20.05
C VAL A 152 -25.54 24.44 -20.87
N LYS A 153 -26.81 24.42 -20.40
CA LYS A 153 -27.94 24.98 -21.17
C LYS A 153 -28.06 26.51 -21.10
N ALA A 154 -27.35 27.18 -20.20
CA ALA A 154 -27.47 28.65 -20.03
C ALA A 154 -26.60 29.47 -21.01
N LEU A 155 -25.62 28.86 -21.69
CA LEU A 155 -24.71 29.61 -22.58
C LEU A 155 -25.12 29.59 -24.06
N ILE A 156 -25.97 28.66 -24.49
CA ILE A 156 -26.44 28.60 -25.89
C ILE A 156 -27.64 29.56 -26.13
N GLY A 157 -28.38 29.91 -25.07
CA GLY A 157 -29.54 30.81 -25.17
C GLY A 157 -29.22 32.31 -25.30
N VAL A 158 -28.01 32.75 -24.99
CA VAL A 158 -27.65 34.19 -25.02
C VAL A 158 -27.05 34.59 -26.38
N ILE A 159 -26.47 33.66 -27.14
CA ILE A 159 -25.90 33.96 -28.47
C ILE A 159 -27.01 34.05 -29.54
N GLY A 160 -28.13 33.35 -29.36
CA GLY A 160 -29.27 33.38 -30.30
C GLY A 160 -30.09 34.68 -30.31
N LEU A 161 -29.95 35.57 -29.33
CA LEU A 161 -30.71 36.82 -29.25
C LEU A 161 -29.98 38.05 -29.85
N LEU A 162 -28.71 37.93 -30.26
CA LEU A 162 -27.92 39.05 -30.80
C LEU A 162 -27.86 39.11 -32.35
N ILE A 163 -28.57 38.22 -33.05
CA ILE A 163 -28.61 38.18 -34.53
C ILE A 163 -30.00 38.53 -35.11
N ALA A 164 -30.93 39.02 -34.29
CA ALA A 164 -32.28 39.45 -34.73
C ALA A 164 -32.46 40.99 -34.74
N SER A 165 -31.37 41.77 -34.72
CA SER A 165 -31.40 43.22 -34.95
C SER A 165 -30.27 43.64 -35.88
N GLY A 166 -30.47 43.35 -37.17
CA GLY A 166 -29.62 43.74 -38.30
C GLY A 166 -30.32 43.39 -39.60
#